data_AF-A0A381Y7M1-F1
#
_entry.id   AF-A0A381Y7M1-F1
#
_cell.length_a   1.000
_cell.length_b   1.000
_cell.length_c   1.000
_cell.angle_alpha   90.00
_cell.angle_beta   90.00
_cell.angle_gamma   90.00
#
_symmetry.space_group_name_H-M   'P 1'
#
loop_
_entity.id
_entity.type
_entity.pdbx_description
1 polymer ?
#
loop_
_entity_poly.entity_id
_entity_poly.type
_entity_poly.pdbx_seq_one_letter_code
_entity_poly.pdbx_strand_id
1 'polypeptide(L)'
;RDPENKWVGTSGRARVIVYNTDELTEADLPDSIEDFVKPEWKGRIGWPPTNSSLHAMITGMRQEWGEERTRAWLEGIVANEPKIYEKNTPTVAAAAAGEISVGFVNHYYLHRFIAEEGESFAARNYYTRAADPGSVVLIAGVGILEASDNKDAAAQFIKFLLSASGQQFFAAKTYEFPLNEKATPNKLLPALDEITKPNIDLGDLIDLKGTQNLLREVGALP
;
A
#
# COMPACT_ATOMS: atom_id res chain seq x y z
N ARG A 1 -5.89 0.26 -17.68
CA ARG A 1 -7.23 0.87 -17.92
C ARG A 1 -8.25 -0.23 -17.72
N ASP A 2 -9.42 0.09 -17.21
CA ASP A 2 -10.53 -0.86 -17.16
C ASP A 2 -10.87 -1.41 -18.57
N PRO A 3 -11.06 -2.73 -18.75
CA PRO A 3 -11.45 -3.30 -20.05
C PRO A 3 -12.78 -2.74 -20.58
N GLU A 4 -13.70 -2.37 -19.69
CA GLU A 4 -15.00 -1.75 -20.05
C GLU A 4 -14.92 -0.22 -20.17
N ASN A 5 -13.72 0.37 -20.02
CA ASN A 5 -13.45 1.80 -20.05
C ASN A 5 -14.23 2.64 -19.01
N LYS A 6 -14.71 2.02 -17.92
CA LYS A 6 -15.44 2.72 -16.85
C LYS A 6 -14.53 3.56 -15.96
N TRP A 7 -13.26 3.17 -15.84
CA TRP A 7 -12.26 3.90 -15.07
C TRP A 7 -10.85 3.79 -15.68
N VAL A 8 -9.97 4.68 -15.27
CA VAL A 8 -8.55 4.68 -15.65
C VAL A 8 -7.67 4.96 -14.43
N GLY A 9 -6.50 4.34 -14.39
CA GLY A 9 -5.51 4.61 -13.35
C GLY A 9 -4.86 5.97 -13.53
N THR A 10 -4.62 6.69 -12.44
CA THR A 10 -3.93 7.98 -12.41
C THR A 10 -2.54 7.88 -11.80
N SER A 11 -2.30 6.97 -10.87
CA SER A 11 -1.00 6.82 -10.20
C SER A 11 -0.90 5.46 -9.52
N GLY A 12 0.33 4.98 -9.32
CA GLY A 12 0.63 3.72 -8.64
C GLY A 12 1.05 3.90 -7.18
N ARG A 13 0.66 2.95 -6.33
CA ARG A 13 0.87 2.93 -4.88
C ARG A 13 1.31 1.54 -4.42
N ALA A 14 2.62 1.36 -4.25
CA ALA A 14 3.15 0.13 -3.66
C ALA A 14 2.77 0.02 -2.17
N ARG A 15 2.29 -1.17 -1.79
CA ARG A 15 2.31 -1.66 -0.40
C ARG A 15 3.75 -2.01 -0.03
N VAL A 16 4.13 -1.66 1.19
CA VAL A 16 5.48 -1.87 1.73
C VAL A 16 5.41 -2.12 3.23
N ILE A 17 6.53 -2.60 3.78
CA ILE A 17 6.79 -2.59 5.21
C ILE A 17 7.62 -1.35 5.50
N VAL A 18 7.13 -0.44 6.35
CA VAL A 18 8.02 0.57 6.95
C VAL A 18 8.71 -0.07 8.14
N TYR A 19 10.01 0.12 8.31
CA TYR A 19 10.76 -0.42 9.45
C TYR A 19 11.63 0.65 10.10
N ASN A 20 11.88 0.51 11.40
CA ASN A 20 12.78 1.37 12.16
C ASN A 20 14.25 1.04 11.83
N THR A 21 15.03 2.02 11.39
CA THR A 21 16.43 1.81 10.96
C THR A 21 17.45 1.82 12.10
N ASP A 22 17.06 2.27 13.29
CA ASP A 22 17.92 2.18 14.49
C ASP A 22 17.92 0.76 15.09
N GLU A 23 16.87 -0.02 14.80
CA GLU A 23 16.69 -1.38 15.30
C GLU A 23 17.00 -2.46 14.25
N LEU A 24 16.59 -2.25 13.00
CA LEU A 24 16.58 -3.28 11.97
C LEU A 24 17.32 -2.85 10.70
N THR A 25 17.84 -3.84 9.99
CA THR A 25 18.31 -3.73 8.61
C THR A 25 17.42 -4.55 7.69
N GLU A 26 17.53 -4.37 6.37
CA GLU A 26 16.77 -5.19 5.41
C GLU A 26 17.08 -6.70 5.47
N ALA A 27 18.23 -7.08 6.07
CA ALA A 27 18.59 -8.48 6.25
C ALA A 27 17.82 -9.15 7.40
N ASP A 28 17.27 -8.35 8.32
CA ASP A 28 16.48 -8.82 9.46
C ASP A 28 14.99 -8.97 9.11
N LEU A 29 14.58 -8.48 7.93
CA LEU A 29 13.20 -8.47 7.48
C LEU A 29 12.87 -9.72 6.65
N PRO A 30 11.68 -10.32 6.82
CA PRO A 30 11.28 -11.48 6.03
C PRO A 30 11.13 -11.13 4.54
N ASP A 31 11.37 -12.10 3.67
CA ASP A 31 11.20 -11.90 2.22
C ASP A 31 9.73 -11.80 1.79
N SER A 32 8.81 -12.36 2.58
CA SER A 32 7.38 -12.41 2.32
C SER A 32 6.57 -11.79 3.45
N ILE A 33 5.43 -11.17 3.11
CA ILE A 33 4.46 -10.69 4.11
C ILE A 33 3.93 -11.83 4.99
N GLU A 34 3.94 -13.08 4.49
CA GLU A 34 3.45 -14.26 5.19
C GLU A 34 4.20 -14.52 6.50
N ASP A 35 5.50 -14.24 6.51
CA ASP A 35 6.39 -14.55 7.63
C ASP A 35 6.26 -13.58 8.81
N PHE A 36 5.53 -12.47 8.68
CA PHE A 36 5.25 -11.57 9.80
C PHE A 36 4.30 -12.14 10.85
N VAL A 37 3.74 -13.34 10.63
CA VAL A 37 2.95 -14.09 11.63
C VAL A 37 3.82 -14.77 12.68
N LYS A 38 5.14 -14.84 12.48
CA LYS A 38 6.03 -15.56 13.38
C LYS A 38 6.15 -14.84 14.74
N PRO A 39 6.35 -15.57 15.87
CA PRO A 39 6.30 -14.99 17.22
C PRO A 39 7.34 -13.91 17.52
N GLU A 40 8.46 -13.87 16.78
CA GLU A 40 9.48 -12.81 16.92
C GLU A 40 8.96 -11.40 16.59
N TRP A 41 7.80 -11.30 15.94
CA TRP A 41 7.14 -10.03 15.63
C TRP A 41 6.08 -9.61 16.65
N LYS A 42 5.87 -10.41 17.71
CA LYS A 42 4.89 -10.09 18.75
C LYS A 42 5.18 -8.74 19.41
N GLY A 43 4.18 -7.85 19.41
CA GLY A 43 4.24 -6.49 19.95
C GLY A 43 5.05 -5.50 19.11
N ARG A 44 5.57 -5.92 17.94
CA ARG A 44 6.49 -5.12 17.11
C ARG A 44 5.84 -4.58 15.83
N ILE A 45 4.64 -5.05 15.49
CA ILE A 45 3.93 -4.69 14.28
C ILE A 45 2.99 -3.52 14.56
N GLY A 46 2.99 -2.51 13.68
CA GLY A 46 1.92 -1.52 13.59
C GLY A 46 1.13 -1.66 12.30
N TRP A 47 -0.19 -1.54 12.37
CA TRP A 47 -1.02 -1.58 11.16
C TRP A 47 -2.29 -0.72 11.26
N PRO A 48 -2.85 -0.27 10.11
CA PRO A 48 -4.11 0.43 10.08
C PRO A 48 -5.27 -0.46 9.55
N PRO A 49 -5.95 -1.25 10.41
CA PRO A 49 -6.93 -2.26 10.01
C PRO A 49 -8.14 -1.71 9.27
N THR A 50 -8.46 -0.42 9.43
CA THR A 50 -9.58 0.26 8.74
C THR A 50 -9.20 0.88 7.40
N ASN A 51 -7.92 0.82 7.02
CA ASN A 51 -7.42 1.50 5.82
C ASN A 51 -7.80 0.75 4.54
N SER A 52 -8.30 1.49 3.53
CA SER A 52 -8.73 0.91 2.26
C SER A 52 -7.61 0.22 1.47
N SER A 53 -6.36 0.70 1.54
CA SER A 53 -5.24 0.03 0.87
C SER A 53 -4.85 -1.28 1.55
N LEU A 54 -4.98 -1.35 2.89
CA LEU A 54 -4.81 -2.61 3.61
C LEU A 54 -5.94 -3.59 3.26
N HIS A 55 -7.19 -3.13 3.21
CA HIS A 55 -8.30 -3.97 2.75
C HIS A 55 -8.07 -4.49 1.33
N ALA A 56 -7.62 -3.65 0.39
CA ALA A 56 -7.34 -4.09 -0.98
C ALA A 56 -6.22 -5.14 -1.04
N MET A 57 -5.17 -4.99 -0.22
CA MET A 57 -4.10 -5.98 -0.07
C MET A 57 -4.66 -7.32 0.44
N ILE A 58 -5.50 -7.29 1.48
CA ILE A 58 -6.12 -8.50 2.05
C ILE A 58 -7.11 -9.14 1.07
N THR A 59 -7.86 -8.35 0.30
CA THR A 59 -8.68 -8.88 -0.80
C THR A 59 -7.80 -9.60 -1.83
N GLY A 60 -6.63 -9.05 -2.15
CA GLY A 60 -5.63 -9.71 -2.99
C GLY A 60 -5.12 -11.02 -2.39
N MET A 61 -4.85 -11.05 -1.08
CA MET A 61 -4.54 -12.28 -0.34
C MET A 61 -5.64 -13.32 -0.48
N ARG A 62 -6.92 -12.94 -0.30
CA ARG A 62 -8.04 -13.87 -0.44
C ARG A 62 -8.13 -14.47 -1.84
N GLN A 63 -7.85 -13.68 -2.88
CA GLN A 63 -7.85 -14.17 -4.26
C GLN A 63 -6.66 -15.10 -4.56
N GLU A 64 -5.46 -14.74 -4.11
CA GLU A 64 -4.24 -15.48 -4.43
C GLU A 64 -4.04 -16.71 -3.53
N TRP A 65 -4.35 -16.58 -2.24
CA TRP A 65 -4.10 -17.60 -1.22
C TRP A 65 -5.34 -18.39 -0.82
N GLY A 66 -6.54 -17.90 -1.15
CA GLY A 66 -7.80 -18.43 -0.64
C GLY A 66 -8.15 -17.92 0.77
N GLU A 67 -9.38 -18.19 1.19
CA GLU A 67 -9.94 -17.70 2.46
C GLU A 67 -9.23 -18.29 3.67
N GLU A 68 -8.99 -19.60 3.68
CA GLU A 68 -8.44 -20.29 4.85
C GLU A 68 -7.00 -19.85 5.15
N ARG A 69 -6.16 -19.72 4.12
CA ARG A 69 -4.77 -19.26 4.29
C ARG A 69 -4.73 -17.78 4.68
N THR A 70 -5.60 -16.95 4.09
CA THR A 70 -5.67 -15.53 4.47
C THR A 70 -6.16 -15.36 5.91
N ARG A 71 -7.15 -16.15 6.34
CA ARG A 71 -7.61 -16.18 7.73
C ARG A 71 -6.47 -16.56 8.67
N ALA A 72 -5.76 -17.64 8.39
CA ALA A 72 -4.64 -18.09 9.22
C ALA A 72 -3.55 -17.01 9.33
N TRP A 73 -3.27 -16.29 8.24
CA TRP A 73 -2.35 -15.16 8.27
C TRP A 73 -2.86 -14.03 9.19
N LEU A 74 -4.12 -13.62 9.03
CA LEU A 74 -4.71 -12.57 9.86
C LEU A 74 -4.76 -12.94 11.35
N GLU A 75 -5.12 -14.19 11.67
CA GLU A 75 -5.10 -14.71 13.04
C GLU A 75 -3.67 -14.68 13.61
N GLY A 76 -2.67 -15.04 12.81
CA GLY A 76 -1.26 -14.94 13.19
C GLY A 76 -0.82 -13.50 13.45
N ILE A 77 -1.23 -12.56 12.60
CA ILE A 77 -0.97 -11.13 12.82
C ILE A 77 -1.64 -10.64 14.10
N VAL A 78 -2.91 -10.98 14.34
CA VAL A 78 -3.63 -10.60 15.57
C VAL A 78 -2.99 -11.22 16.81
N ALA A 79 -2.53 -12.47 16.73
CA ALA A 79 -1.83 -13.16 17.82
C ALA A 79 -0.47 -12.50 18.17
N ASN A 80 0.13 -11.80 17.21
CA ASN A 80 1.29 -10.95 17.42
C ASN A 80 0.96 -9.59 18.08
N GLU A 81 -0.27 -9.38 18.54
CA GLU A 81 -0.69 -8.18 19.30
C GLU A 81 -0.25 -6.85 18.63
N PRO A 82 -0.66 -6.62 17.37
CA PRO A 82 -0.18 -5.49 16.60
C PRO A 82 -0.77 -4.19 17.16
N LYS A 83 0.04 -3.13 17.18
CA LYS A 83 -0.44 -1.80 17.55
C LYS A 83 -1.30 -1.23 16.43
N ILE A 84 -2.53 -0.84 16.79
CA ILE A 84 -3.53 -0.32 15.85
C ILE A 84 -3.33 1.19 15.67
N TYR A 85 -3.29 1.63 14.42
CA TYR A 85 -3.27 3.03 14.03
C TYR A 85 -4.45 3.36 13.12
N GLU A 86 -5.00 4.57 13.22
CA GLU A 86 -6.14 4.96 12.36
C GLU A 86 -5.70 5.14 10.89
N LYS A 87 -4.46 5.57 10.66
CA LYS A 87 -3.94 5.97 9.34
C LYS A 87 -2.50 5.51 9.17
N ASN A 88 -2.02 5.47 7.92
CA ASN A 88 -0.64 5.11 7.60
C ASN A 88 0.38 6.13 8.12
N THR A 89 0.08 7.44 8.08
CA THR A 89 0.98 8.50 8.55
C THR A 89 1.44 8.30 10.01
N PRO A 90 0.54 8.12 11.00
CA PRO A 90 0.98 7.85 12.37
C PRO A 90 1.69 6.49 12.52
N THR A 91 1.40 5.49 11.68
CA THR A 91 2.17 4.23 11.66
C THR A 91 3.63 4.47 11.26
N VAL A 92 3.88 5.27 10.21
CA VAL A 92 5.25 5.62 9.79
C VAL A 92 5.98 6.41 10.87
N ALA A 93 5.32 7.40 11.47
CA ALA A 93 5.91 8.18 12.57
C ALA A 93 6.25 7.29 13.77
N ALA A 94 5.37 6.36 14.12
CA ALA A 94 5.60 5.42 15.21
C ALA A 94 6.77 4.47 14.95
N ALA A 95 6.97 4.03 13.69
CA ALA A 95 8.14 3.24 13.32
C ALA A 95 9.42 4.05 13.53
N ALA A 96 9.48 5.30 13.03
CA ALA A 96 10.65 6.16 13.24
C ALA A 96 10.91 6.49 14.73
N ALA A 97 9.85 6.58 15.54
CA ALA A 97 9.95 6.81 16.98
C ALA A 97 10.35 5.55 17.79
N GLY A 98 10.44 4.38 17.15
CA GLY A 98 10.75 3.10 17.82
C GLY A 98 9.60 2.55 18.66
N GLU A 99 8.37 3.04 18.47
CA GLU A 99 7.19 2.50 19.15
C GLU A 99 6.75 1.14 18.59
N ILE A 100 7.10 0.89 17.32
CA ILE A 100 6.93 -0.36 16.58
C ILE A 100 8.21 -0.58 15.77
N SER A 101 8.61 -1.82 15.57
CA SER A 101 9.77 -2.14 14.73
C SER A 101 9.42 -2.10 13.25
N VAL A 102 8.19 -2.51 12.90
CA VAL A 102 7.69 -2.59 11.52
C VAL A 102 6.23 -2.17 11.41
N GLY A 103 5.81 -1.68 10.23
CA GLY A 103 4.41 -1.38 9.97
C GLY A 103 3.97 -1.54 8.52
N PHE A 104 2.69 -1.86 8.32
CA PHE A 104 2.14 -2.17 6.99
C PHE A 104 1.52 -0.93 6.34
N VAL A 105 2.22 -0.30 5.40
CA VAL A 105 1.83 1.00 4.85
C VAL A 105 1.93 1.11 3.31
N ASN A 106 1.49 2.24 2.76
CA ASN A 106 1.82 2.62 1.39
C ASN A 106 3.14 3.40 1.37
N HIS A 107 4.00 3.12 0.38
CA HIS A 107 5.36 3.64 0.29
C HIS A 107 5.47 5.18 0.40
N TYR A 108 4.56 5.91 -0.24
CA TYR A 108 4.64 7.37 -0.37
C TYR A 108 4.52 8.12 0.97
N TYR A 109 3.96 7.50 2.01
CA TYR A 109 3.86 8.16 3.32
C TYR A 109 5.24 8.42 3.91
N LEU A 110 6.16 7.45 3.81
CA LEU A 110 7.54 7.65 4.25
C LEU A 110 8.23 8.75 3.45
N HIS A 111 8.06 8.78 2.13
CA HIS A 111 8.74 9.78 1.30
C HIS A 111 8.34 11.23 1.64
N ARG A 112 7.13 11.44 2.17
CA ARG A 112 6.72 12.74 2.71
C ARG A 112 7.53 13.12 3.94
N PHE A 113 7.72 12.19 4.88
CA PHE A 113 8.59 12.40 6.05
C PHE A 113 10.03 12.66 5.64
N ILE A 114 10.61 11.86 4.73
CA ILE A 114 11.98 12.08 4.23
C ILE A 114 12.13 13.45 3.56
N ALA A 115 11.11 13.92 2.84
CA ALA A 115 11.15 15.23 2.21
C ALA A 115 11.02 16.40 3.21
N GLU A 116 10.33 16.21 4.33
CA GLU A 116 10.10 17.22 5.36
C GLU A 116 11.24 17.27 6.40
N GLU A 117 11.68 16.10 6.85
CA GLU A 117 12.61 15.92 7.98
C GLU A 117 14.01 15.48 7.55
N GLY A 118 14.18 15.06 6.29
CA GLY A 118 15.46 14.65 5.73
C GLY A 118 15.82 13.18 5.96
N GLU A 119 17.00 12.80 5.47
CA GLU A 119 17.50 11.41 5.53
C GLU A 119 17.75 10.90 6.95
N SER A 120 17.82 11.77 7.96
CA SER A 120 17.95 11.37 9.37
C SER A 120 16.67 10.78 9.97
N PHE A 121 15.53 10.84 9.28
CA PHE A 121 14.31 10.19 9.72
C PHE A 121 14.53 8.67 9.87
N ALA A 122 14.36 8.12 11.07
CA ALA A 122 14.80 6.77 11.44
C ALA A 122 13.87 5.63 10.98
N ALA A 123 13.32 5.74 9.77
CA ALA A 123 12.54 4.68 9.15
C ALA A 123 12.79 4.57 7.65
N ARG A 124 12.70 3.35 7.11
CA ARG A 124 12.81 3.09 5.66
C ARG A 124 11.72 2.16 5.15
N ASN A 125 11.43 2.26 3.86
CA ASN A 125 10.50 1.36 3.18
C ASN A 125 11.29 0.11 2.81
N TYR A 126 10.70 -1.05 3.09
CA TYR A 126 11.15 -2.34 2.63
C TYR A 126 10.10 -2.91 1.68
N TYR A 127 10.54 -3.19 0.47
CA TYR A 127 9.75 -3.87 -0.57
C TYR A 127 10.04 -5.36 -0.44
N THR A 128 9.02 -6.15 -0.09
CA THR A 128 9.19 -7.60 0.09
C THR A 128 9.70 -8.25 -1.20
N ARG A 129 10.59 -9.23 -1.07
CA ARG A 129 11.27 -9.87 -2.21
C ARG A 129 10.40 -10.94 -2.87
N ALA A 130 9.39 -11.44 -2.17
CA ALA A 130 8.40 -12.37 -2.70
C ALA A 130 7.35 -11.67 -3.58
N ALA A 131 6.95 -12.36 -4.65
CA ALA A 131 5.84 -11.96 -5.52
C ALA A 131 4.51 -12.37 -4.89
N ASP A 132 4.15 -11.70 -3.81
CA ASP A 132 2.95 -11.99 -3.02
C ASP A 132 2.11 -10.70 -2.82
N PRO A 133 0.89 -10.81 -2.26
CA PRO A 133 0.01 -9.66 -2.09
C PRO A 133 0.60 -8.51 -1.25
N GLY A 134 1.61 -8.77 -0.42
CA GLY A 134 2.30 -7.76 0.38
C GLY A 134 3.10 -6.74 -0.43
N SER A 135 3.52 -7.11 -1.64
CA SER A 135 4.21 -6.23 -2.60
C SER A 135 3.28 -5.66 -3.70
N VAL A 136 1.96 -5.77 -3.52
CA VAL A 136 0.99 -5.28 -4.52
C VAL A 136 1.15 -3.78 -4.77
N VAL A 137 1.18 -3.41 -6.07
CA VAL A 137 1.13 -2.01 -6.51
C VAL A 137 -0.31 -1.67 -6.87
N LEU A 138 -0.99 -0.99 -5.96
CA LEU A 138 -2.36 -0.53 -6.15
C LEU A 138 -2.40 0.69 -7.09
N ILE A 139 -3.54 0.92 -7.72
CA ILE A 139 -3.75 2.06 -8.63
C ILE A 139 -4.80 2.99 -8.03
N ALA A 140 -4.49 4.28 -7.98
CA ALA A 140 -5.53 5.29 -7.79
C ALA A 140 -6.34 5.39 -9.09
N GLY A 141 -7.65 5.15 -9.01
CA GLY A 141 -8.55 5.16 -10.17
C GLY A 141 -9.39 6.43 -10.24
N VAL A 142 -9.72 6.84 -11.46
CA VAL A 142 -10.71 7.88 -11.74
C VAL A 142 -11.70 7.38 -12.80
N GLY A 143 -12.98 7.69 -12.61
CA GLY A 143 -14.07 7.40 -13.53
C GLY A 143 -15.04 8.56 -13.61
N ILE A 144 -15.84 8.60 -14.68
CA ILE A 144 -16.90 9.60 -14.85
C ILE A 144 -18.22 8.92 -14.47
N LEU A 145 -18.96 9.50 -13.53
CA LEU A 145 -20.27 9.00 -13.17
C LEU A 145 -21.24 9.15 -14.35
N GLU A 146 -22.03 8.12 -14.62
CA GLU A 146 -23.05 8.13 -15.68
C GLU A 146 -24.03 9.30 -15.51
N ALA A 147 -24.39 9.60 -14.26
CA ALA A 147 -25.28 10.70 -13.89
C ALA A 147 -24.66 12.11 -13.97
N SER A 148 -23.40 12.26 -14.39
CA SER A 148 -22.77 13.58 -14.47
C SER A 148 -23.36 14.43 -15.60
N ASP A 149 -23.76 15.66 -15.29
CA ASP A 149 -24.18 16.67 -16.28
C ASP A 149 -22.99 17.36 -16.96
N ASN A 150 -21.76 17.14 -16.46
CA ASN A 150 -20.55 17.83 -16.91
C ASN A 150 -19.49 16.84 -17.46
N LYS A 151 -19.92 15.90 -18.30
CA LYS A 151 -19.06 14.81 -18.83
C LYS A 151 -17.83 15.33 -19.60
N ASP A 152 -17.98 16.41 -20.36
CA ASP A 152 -16.88 16.99 -21.13
C ASP A 152 -15.78 17.58 -20.24
N ALA A 153 -16.17 18.34 -19.21
CA ALA A 153 -15.22 18.88 -18.23
C ALA A 153 -14.54 17.76 -17.44
N ALA A 154 -15.29 16.73 -17.05
CA ALA A 154 -14.73 15.55 -16.38
C ALA A 154 -13.72 14.81 -17.27
N ALA A 155 -14.01 14.67 -18.57
CA ALA A 155 -13.08 14.06 -19.52
C ALA A 155 -11.81 14.91 -19.71
N GLN A 156 -11.92 16.23 -19.75
CA GLN A 156 -10.76 17.14 -19.80
C GLN A 156 -9.92 17.03 -18.52
N PHE A 157 -10.57 16.92 -17.35
CA PHE A 157 -9.88 16.73 -16.09
C PHE A 157 -9.09 15.41 -16.06
N ILE A 158 -9.69 14.30 -16.49
CA ILE A 158 -9.00 13.01 -16.60
C ILE A 158 -7.82 13.11 -17.58
N LYS A 159 -8.00 13.75 -18.75
CA LYS A 159 -6.90 13.99 -19.70
C LYS A 159 -5.75 14.79 -19.07
N PHE A 160 -6.07 15.79 -18.25
CA PHE A 160 -5.07 16.55 -17.50
C PHE A 160 -4.33 15.67 -16.49
N LEU A 161 -5.05 14.87 -15.69
CA LEU A 161 -4.42 13.95 -14.73
C LEU A 161 -3.44 12.99 -15.41
N LEU A 162 -3.76 12.50 -16.61
CA LEU A 162 -2.92 11.57 -17.39
C LEU A 162 -1.82 12.26 -18.21
N SER A 163 -1.85 13.59 -18.32
CA SER A 163 -0.84 14.35 -19.06
C SER A 163 0.52 14.32 -18.35
N ALA A 164 1.59 14.62 -19.08
CA ALA A 164 2.94 14.66 -18.50
C ALA A 164 3.03 15.62 -17.29
N SER A 165 2.35 16.76 -17.34
CA SER A 165 2.34 17.73 -16.22
C SER A 165 1.55 17.24 -15.01
N GLY A 166 0.38 16.63 -15.22
CA GLY A 166 -0.40 16.01 -14.14
C GLY A 166 0.36 14.86 -13.47
N GLN A 167 1.04 14.04 -14.27
CA GLN A 167 1.85 12.92 -13.80
C GLN A 167 3.13 13.39 -13.09
N GLN A 168 3.74 14.48 -13.57
CA GLN A 168 4.85 15.11 -12.87
C GLN A 168 4.44 15.62 -11.48
N PHE A 169 3.21 16.09 -11.32
CA PHE A 169 2.67 16.46 -10.00
C PHE A 169 2.58 15.25 -9.06
N PHE A 170 2.05 14.11 -9.52
CA PHE A 170 1.99 12.89 -8.70
C PHE A 170 3.38 12.43 -8.24
N ALA A 171 4.36 12.42 -9.15
CA ALA A 171 5.73 12.07 -8.79
C ALA A 171 6.35 13.08 -7.80
N ALA A 172 6.25 14.38 -8.09
CA ALA A 172 6.97 15.41 -7.34
C ALA A 172 6.33 15.82 -6.01
N LYS A 173 4.99 15.75 -5.90
CA LYS A 173 4.23 16.28 -4.76
C LYS A 173 3.57 15.21 -3.91
N THR A 174 3.16 14.09 -4.51
CA THR A 174 2.52 13.01 -3.75
C THR A 174 3.41 11.79 -3.58
N TYR A 175 4.58 11.77 -4.24
CA TYR A 175 5.54 10.66 -4.24
C TYR A 175 4.89 9.35 -4.68
N GLU A 176 3.98 9.41 -5.65
CA GLU A 176 3.34 8.22 -6.21
C GLU A 176 3.98 7.86 -7.56
N PHE A 177 3.91 6.60 -7.96
CA PHE A 177 4.45 6.15 -9.24
C PHE A 177 3.64 6.78 -10.39
N PRO A 178 4.27 7.58 -11.27
CA PRO A 178 3.59 8.08 -12.46
C PRO A 178 3.33 6.92 -13.42
N LEU A 179 2.19 6.94 -14.10
CA LEU A 179 1.82 5.95 -15.12
C LEU A 179 2.14 6.42 -16.55
N ASN A 180 2.60 7.67 -16.71
CA ASN A 180 3.01 8.22 -17.98
C ASN A 180 4.53 8.28 -18.06
N GLU A 181 5.10 7.57 -19.02
CA GLU A 181 6.54 7.44 -19.26
C GLU A 181 7.26 8.78 -19.51
N LYS A 182 6.52 9.84 -19.87
CA LYS A 182 7.08 11.19 -20.08
C LYS A 182 7.24 11.98 -18.78
N ALA A 183 6.70 11.50 -17.67
CA ALA A 183 6.92 12.10 -16.35
C ALA A 183 8.15 11.47 -15.72
N THR A 184 8.98 12.31 -15.08
CA THR A 184 10.17 11.82 -14.37
C THR A 184 9.75 11.38 -12.96
N PRO A 185 9.99 10.10 -12.58
CA PRO A 185 9.78 9.64 -11.22
C PRO A 185 10.57 10.46 -10.21
N ASN A 186 10.08 10.54 -8.97
CA ASN A 186 10.84 11.14 -7.89
C ASN A 186 12.06 10.28 -7.57
N LYS A 187 13.19 10.90 -7.20
CA LYS A 187 14.42 10.17 -6.83
C LYS A 187 14.28 9.27 -5.60
N LEU A 188 13.28 9.53 -4.76
CA LEU A 188 12.96 8.68 -3.61
C LEU A 188 12.22 7.39 -4.00
N LEU A 189 11.67 7.31 -5.21
CA LEU A 189 11.02 6.11 -5.71
C LEU A 189 12.06 5.15 -6.29
N PRO A 190 11.98 3.85 -5.99
CA PRO A 190 12.72 2.85 -6.75
C PRO A 190 12.19 2.80 -8.19
N ALA A 191 12.93 2.15 -9.08
CA ALA A 191 12.39 1.87 -10.40
C ALA A 191 11.27 0.83 -10.28
N LEU A 192 10.21 0.96 -11.09
CA LEU A 192 9.02 0.10 -10.95
C LEU A 192 9.32 -1.37 -11.31
N ASP A 193 10.32 -1.62 -12.16
CA ASP A 193 10.82 -2.94 -12.54
C ASP A 193 11.67 -3.60 -11.43
N GLU A 194 12.26 -2.82 -10.52
CA GLU A 194 12.95 -3.33 -9.32
C GLU A 194 12.00 -3.87 -8.25
N ILE A 195 10.71 -3.49 -8.30
CA ILE A 195 9.70 -3.99 -7.37
C ILE A 195 9.22 -5.36 -7.83
N THR A 196 9.41 -6.38 -7.00
CA THR A 196 8.71 -7.67 -7.18
C THR A 196 7.21 -7.44 -7.05
N LYS A 197 6.42 -7.88 -8.04
CA LYS A 197 4.97 -7.66 -8.09
C LYS A 197 4.24 -9.00 -8.17
N PRO A 198 3.15 -9.19 -7.41
CA PRO A 198 2.30 -10.37 -7.58
C PRO A 198 1.49 -10.26 -8.88
N ASN A 199 1.01 -11.39 -9.37
CA ASN A 199 0.13 -11.44 -10.54
C ASN A 199 -1.34 -11.30 -10.10
N ILE A 200 -1.71 -10.12 -9.60
CA ILE A 200 -3.08 -9.79 -9.16
C ILE A 200 -3.71 -8.82 -10.17
N ASP A 201 -4.87 -9.19 -10.72
CA ASP A 201 -5.69 -8.24 -11.46
C ASP A 201 -6.41 -7.32 -10.47
N LEU A 202 -6.14 -6.02 -10.53
CA LEU A 202 -6.78 -5.03 -9.66
C LEU A 202 -8.29 -4.92 -9.90
N GLY A 203 -8.77 -5.31 -11.10
CA GLY A 203 -10.19 -5.42 -11.43
C GLY A 203 -10.91 -6.49 -10.62
N ASP A 204 -10.20 -7.50 -10.11
CA ASP A 204 -10.78 -8.62 -9.34
C ASP A 204 -10.84 -8.34 -7.84
N LEU A 205 -10.34 -7.20 -7.37
CA LEU A 205 -10.36 -6.77 -5.97
C LEU A 205 -11.73 -6.20 -5.54
N ILE A 206 -12.82 -6.91 -5.86
CA ILE A 206 -14.19 -6.41 -5.75
C ILE A 206 -14.87 -6.70 -4.41
N ASP A 207 -14.47 -7.76 -3.70
CA ASP A 207 -15.17 -8.22 -2.50
C ASP A 207 -14.63 -7.57 -1.21
N LEU A 208 -14.81 -6.26 -1.10
CA LEU A 208 -14.50 -5.49 0.10
C LEU A 208 -15.29 -5.99 1.33
N LYS A 209 -16.55 -6.38 1.13
CA LYS A 209 -17.43 -6.80 2.22
C LYS A 209 -16.95 -8.10 2.85
N GLY A 210 -16.56 -9.09 2.04
CA GLY A 210 -15.96 -10.32 2.54
C GLY A 210 -14.68 -10.06 3.33
N THR A 211 -13.81 -9.17 2.84
CA THR A 211 -12.58 -8.78 3.56
C THR A 211 -12.88 -8.13 4.91
N GLN A 212 -13.85 -7.22 4.97
CA GLN A 212 -14.26 -6.59 6.23
C GLN A 212 -14.89 -7.60 7.19
N ASN A 213 -15.67 -8.56 6.69
CA ASN A 213 -16.26 -9.62 7.50
C ASN A 213 -15.15 -10.50 8.11
N LEU A 214 -14.20 -10.94 7.29
CA LEU A 214 -13.06 -11.73 7.75
C LEU A 214 -12.26 -10.99 8.83
N LEU A 215 -12.01 -9.69 8.63
CA LEU A 215 -11.33 -8.86 9.63
C LEU A 215 -12.10 -8.73 10.96
N ARG A 216 -13.44 -8.69 10.93
CA ARG A 216 -14.24 -8.73 12.17
C ARG A 216 -14.19 -10.09 12.84
N GLU A 217 -14.28 -11.16 12.06
CA GLU A 217 -14.27 -12.53 12.58
C GLU A 217 -12.96 -12.88 13.31
N VAL A 218 -11.82 -12.39 12.82
CA VAL A 218 -10.51 -12.56 13.47
C VAL A 218 -10.23 -11.51 14.55
N GLY A 219 -11.17 -10.60 14.83
CA GLY A 219 -11.06 -9.58 15.87
C GLY A 219 -10.15 -8.38 15.53
N ALA A 220 -9.79 -8.19 14.26
CA ALA A 220 -9.01 -7.03 13.80
C ALA A 220 -9.86 -5.75 13.62
N LEU A 221 -11.18 -5.90 13.49
CA LEU A 221 -12.16 -4.81 13.46
C LEU A 221 -13.25 -5.05 14.51
N PRO A 222 -13.87 -3.98 15.04
CA PRO A 222 -15.03 -4.09 15.93
C PRO A 222 -16.29 -4.60 15.22
#